data_AF-A0A6L9S835-F1
#
_entry.id   AF-A0A6L9S835-F1
#
_cell.length_a   1.000
_cell.length_b   1.000
_cell.length_c   1.000
_cell.angle_alpha   90.00
_cell.angle_beta   90.00
_cell.angle_gamma   90.00
#
_symmetry.space_group_name_H-M   'P 1'
#
loop_
_entity.id
_entity.type
_entity.pdbx_description
1 polymer ?
#
loop_
_entity_poly.entity_id
_entity_poly.type
_entity_poly.pdbx_seq_one_letter_code
_entity_poly.pdbx_strand_id
1 'polypeptide(L)' 'MLFDCPECGLPATVTTRGQLPSTSGRVEHVDVRCVADHRFIGPADSLRVLL' A
#
# COMPACT_ATOMS: atom_id res chain seq x y z
N MET A 1 4.09 9.79 2.48
CA MET A 1 4.93 8.62 2.11
C MET A 1 4.48 8.17 0.74
N LEU A 2 5.42 8.08 -0.19
CA LEU A 2 5.21 7.47 -1.50
C LEU A 2 5.62 6.01 -1.43
N PHE A 3 4.89 5.14 -2.12
CA PHE A 3 5.21 3.72 -2.25
C PHE A 3 5.54 3.39 -3.71
N ASP A 4 6.32 2.34 -3.93
CA ASP A 4 6.45 1.76 -5.26
C ASP A 4 5.20 0.93 -5.57
N CYS A 5 4.63 1.10 -6.77
CA CYS A 5 3.58 0.22 -7.24
C CYS A 5 4.14 -1.19 -7.44
N PRO A 6 3.58 -2.23 -6.81
CA PRO A 6 4.09 -3.60 -6.93
C PRO A 6 3.95 -4.16 -8.36
N GLU A 7 3.08 -3.59 -9.20
CA GLU A 7 2.86 -4.04 -10.57
C GLU A 7 3.83 -3.38 -11.57
N CYS A 8 4.06 -2.07 -11.46
CA CYS A 8 4.82 -1.31 -12.47
C CYS A 8 6.02 -0.52 -11.94
N GLY A 9 6.26 -0.52 -10.62
CA GLY A 9 7.37 0.22 -10.00
C GLY A 9 7.23 1.74 -10.02
N LEU A 10 6.10 2.27 -10.50
CA LEU A 10 5.84 3.72 -10.50
C LEU A 10 5.41 4.22 -9.13
N PRO A 11 5.63 5.51 -8.82
CA PRO A 11 5.21 6.09 -7.56
C PRO A 11 3.70 5.96 -7.33
N ALA A 12 3.34 5.54 -6.12
CA ALA A 12 1.99 5.34 -5.64
C ALA A 12 1.74 6.12 -4.34
N THR A 13 0.54 6.67 -4.22
CA THR A 13 0.10 7.43 -3.06
C THR A 13 -0.95 6.65 -2.27
N VAL A 14 -0.93 6.80 -0.96
CA VAL A 14 -1.95 6.21 -0.08
C VAL A 14 -3.23 7.02 -0.21
N THR A 15 -4.30 6.34 -0.60
CA THR A 15 -5.66 6.88 -0.67
C THR A 15 -6.43 6.58 0.60
N THR A 16 -6.23 5.40 1.19
CA THR A 16 -6.86 4.99 2.46
C THR A 16 -5.87 4.22 3.32
N ARG A 17 -5.94 4.40 4.64
CA ARG A 17 -5.17 3.63 5.63
C ARG A 17 -6.07 3.20 6.78
N GLY A 18 -5.94 1.96 7.24
CA GLY A 18 -6.71 1.44 8.36
C GLY A 18 -6.08 0.19 8.96
N GLN A 19 -6.49 -0.16 10.18
CA GLN A 19 -6.10 -1.42 10.80
C GLN A 19 -7.20 -2.44 10.62
N LEU A 20 -6.85 -3.61 10.09
CA LEU A 20 -7.75 -4.74 9.97
C LEU A 20 -7.35 -5.85 10.96
N PRO A 21 -8.31 -6.55 11.56
CA PRO A 21 -8.01 -7.74 12.35
C PRO A 21 -7.43 -8.83 11.43
N SER A 22 -6.38 -9.51 11.89
CA SER A 22 -5.78 -10.68 11.25
C SER A 22 -5.53 -11.77 12.29
N THR A 23 -5.24 -12.98 11.83
CA THR A 23 -4.97 -14.15 12.69
C THR A 23 -3.74 -13.96 13.58
N SER A 24 -2.80 -13.11 13.15
CA SER A 24 -1.57 -12.78 13.88
C SER A 24 -1.66 -11.46 14.67
N GLY A 25 -2.86 -10.86 14.78
CA GLY A 25 -3.06 -9.55 15.41
C GLY A 25 -3.60 -8.51 14.44
N ARG A 26 -3.66 -7.24 14.86
CA ARG A 26 -4.05 -6.15 13.95
C ARG A 26 -2.93 -5.88 12.96
N VAL A 27 -3.29 -5.76 11.69
CA VAL A 27 -2.36 -5.47 10.59
C VAL A 27 -2.77 -4.17 9.93
N GLU A 28 -1.81 -3.27 9.76
CA GLU A 28 -2.04 -2.03 9.02
C GLU A 28 -2.20 -2.35 7.54
N HIS A 29 -3.34 -1.95 6.98
CA HIS A 29 -3.63 -2.04 5.56
C HIS A 29 -3.69 -0.65 4.95
N VAL A 30 -3.21 -0.57 3.71
CA VAL A 30 -3.28 0.63 2.89
C VAL A 30 -3.87 0.30 1.53
N ASP A 31 -4.68 1.23 1.05
CA ASP A 31 -5.09 1.36 -0.35
C ASP A 31 -4.10 2.36 -0.96
N VAL A 32 -3.39 1.95 -2.00
CA VAL A 32 -2.49 2.80 -2.75
C VAL A 32 -2.88 2.84 -4.22
N ARG A 33 -2.73 4.01 -4.83
CA ARG A 33 -2.97 4.21 -6.26
C ARG A 33 -1.73 4.84 -6.90
N CYS A 34 -1.25 4.23 -7.98
CA CYS A 34 -0.09 4.75 -8.71
C CYS A 34 -0.50 5.76 -9.80
N VAL A 35 0.49 6.48 -10.32
CA VAL A 35 0.27 7.45 -11.42
C VAL A 35 -0.22 6.80 -12.73
N ALA A 36 -0.02 5.48 -12.89
CA ALA A 36 -0.58 4.70 -13.99
C ALA A 36 -1.94 4.07 -13.67
N ASP A 37 -2.58 4.51 -12.58
CA ASP A 37 -3.93 4.10 -12.14
C ASP A 37 -4.06 2.67 -11.58
N HIS A 38 -2.96 1.92 -11.41
CA HIS A 38 -3.02 0.65 -10.69
C HIS A 38 -3.38 0.86 -9.23
N ARG A 39 -4.26 -0.01 -8.72
CA ARG A 39 -4.75 0.01 -7.36
C ARG A 39 -4.27 -1.23 -6.62
N PHE A 40 -3.61 -1.02 -5.49
CA PHE A 40 -3.21 -2.11 -4.61
C PHE A 40 -3.79 -1.90 -3.21
N ILE A 41 -4.35 -2.97 -2.66
CA ILE A 41 -4.87 -3.01 -1.29
C ILE A 41 -4.15 -4.14 -0.57
N GLY A 42 -3.44 -3.82 0.49
CA GLY A 42 -2.70 -4.83 1.22
C GLY A 42 -2.03 -4.31 2.48
N PRO A 43 -1.29 -5.18 3.19
CA PRO A 43 -0.54 -4.80 4.37
C PRO A 43 0.54 -3.78 4.01
N ALA A 44 0.64 -2.72 4.81
CA ALA A 44 1.60 -1.64 4.60
C ALA A 44 3.05 -2.15 4.59
N ASP A 45 3.37 -3.14 5.43
CA ASP A 45 4.69 -3.76 5.52
C ASP A 45 5.12 -4.55 4.27
N SER A 46 4.18 -4.90 3.38
CA SER A 46 4.50 -5.54 2.10
C SER A 46 4.81 -4.55 0.98
N LEU A 47 4.57 -3.25 1.19
CA LEU A 47 4.83 -2.22 0.20
C LEU A 47 6.22 -1.62 0.39
N ARG A 48 6.93 -1.44 -0.72
CA ARG A 48 8.22 -0.76 -0.73
C ARG A 48 8.01 0.75 -0.65
N VAL A 49 8.74 1.41 0.24
CA VAL A 49 8.68 2.87 0.45
C VAL A 49 9.72 3.56 -0.43
N LEU A 50 9.30 4.60 -1.16
CA LEU A 50 10.18 5.56 -1.82
C LEU A 50 10.61 6.60 -0.77
N LEU A 51 11.89 6.58 -0.42
CA LEU A 51 12.55 7.55 0.48
C LEU A 51 12.85 8.86 -0.23
#